data_AF-A0A522FTD9-F1
#
_entry.id   AF-A0A522FTD9-F1
#
_cell.length_a   1.000
_cell.length_b   1.000
_cell.length_c   1.000
_cell.angle_alpha   90.00
_cell.angle_beta   90.00
_cell.angle_gamma   90.00
#
_symmetry.space_group_name_H-M   'P 1'
#
loop_
_entity.id
_entity.type
_entity.pdbx_description
1 polymer ?
#
loop_
_entity_poly.entity_id
_entity_poly.type
_entity_poly.pdbx_seq_one_letter_code
_entity_poly.pdbx_strand_id
1 'polypeptide(L)'
;MTNSVSKPLYKKTWSIVTSVIVIIILISLIIRFSNPKYFEELERKQAEKDSLAKIENLTKQNEPDSKTLRKDVNPESIKIDFKNKIGELKTYLKEDLPNSNNPSYQVEILDKYKYDYITFKYSELKDNEKDKLLQEFKSIFIKVCVRQFPKIRTNYVNNVENDLWKNNITIKLRGSNKDILRFIGGIFANNKNKSDMQETISSIMDKLRFKRVEYLWYEYDDSFTYYSISSLKDSYFD
;
A
#
# COMPACT_ATOMS: atom_id res chain seq x y z
N MET A 1 -33.31 43.38 56.35
CA MET A 1 -31.86 43.41 56.07
C MET A 1 -31.47 42.14 55.31
N THR A 2 -31.05 42.33 54.06
CA THR A 2 -30.20 41.49 53.18
C THR A 2 -30.32 39.95 53.15
N ASN A 3 -30.77 39.47 51.99
CA ASN A 3 -30.65 38.08 51.49
C ASN A 3 -29.18 37.69 51.25
N SER A 4 -28.79 36.49 51.72
CA SER A 4 -27.51 35.84 51.40
C SER A 4 -27.76 34.66 50.46
N VAL A 5 -27.40 34.82 49.19
CA VAL A 5 -27.44 33.76 48.18
C VAL A 5 -26.07 33.08 48.14
N SER A 6 -26.01 31.79 48.48
CA SER A 6 -24.79 30.99 48.37
C SER A 6 -24.44 30.75 46.89
N LYS A 7 -23.20 31.09 46.51
CA LYS A 7 -22.70 30.85 45.14
C LYS A 7 -22.35 29.36 44.96
N PRO A 8 -22.67 28.74 43.81
CA PRO A 8 -22.42 27.32 43.61
C PRO A 8 -20.93 27.01 43.44
N LEU A 9 -20.46 25.99 44.18
CA LEU A 9 -19.11 25.42 44.22
C LEU A 9 -18.58 24.86 42.88
N TYR A 10 -19.37 24.92 41.81
CA TYR A 10 -19.08 24.29 40.52
C TYR A 10 -18.00 25.00 39.69
N LYS A 11 -17.74 26.30 39.92
CA LYS A 11 -16.77 27.06 39.12
C LYS A 11 -15.30 26.76 39.43
N LYS A 12 -15.00 26.19 40.61
CA LYS A 12 -13.61 26.00 41.07
C LYS A 12 -13.01 24.67 40.57
N THR A 13 -13.82 23.65 40.33
CA THR A 13 -13.39 22.33 39.84
C THR A 13 -13.12 22.34 38.33
N TRP A 14 -13.89 23.11 37.55
CA TRP A 14 -13.72 23.20 36.09
C TRP A 14 -12.39 23.87 35.68
N SER A 15 -11.93 24.87 36.45
CA SER A 15 -10.64 25.53 36.21
C SER A 15 -9.43 24.64 36.52
N ILE A 16 -9.56 23.66 37.43
CA ILE A 16 -8.49 22.73 37.77
C ILE A 16 -8.40 21.63 36.70
N VAL A 17 -9.55 21.15 36.21
CA VAL A 17 -9.60 20.14 35.14
C VAL A 17 -9.03 20.67 33.82
N THR A 18 -9.33 21.91 33.44
CA THR A 18 -8.77 22.50 32.21
C THR A 18 -7.26 22.76 32.31
N SER A 19 -6.76 23.19 33.48
CA SER A 19 -5.31 23.36 33.70
C SER A 19 -4.53 22.05 33.64
N VAL A 20 -5.07 20.95 34.18
CA VAL A 20 -4.42 19.63 34.12
C VAL A 20 -4.35 19.10 32.67
N ILE A 21 -5.41 19.30 31.87
CA ILE A 21 -5.42 18.89 30.46
C ILE A 21 -4.38 19.66 29.63
N VAL A 22 -4.25 20.96 29.85
CA VAL A 22 -3.25 21.80 29.14
C VAL A 22 -1.82 21.39 29.52
N ILE A 23 -1.57 21.05 30.79
CA ILE A 23 -0.26 20.56 31.26
C ILE A 23 0.08 19.19 30.64
N ILE A 24 -0.89 18.28 30.52
CA ILE A 24 -0.69 16.96 29.87
C ILE A 24 -0.37 17.12 28.38
N ILE A 25 -1.04 18.06 27.68
CA ILE A 25 -0.75 18.37 26.27
C ILE A 25 0.67 18.95 26.12
N LEU A 26 1.07 19.86 27.02
CA LEU A 26 2.42 20.45 27.01
C LEU A 26 3.51 19.42 27.35
N ILE A 27 3.31 18.54 28.32
CA ILE A 27 4.25 17.45 28.63
C ILE A 27 4.35 16.45 27.46
N SER A 28 3.23 16.14 26.81
CA SER A 28 3.23 15.27 25.61
C SER A 28 3.97 15.91 24.43
N LEU A 29 3.89 17.24 24.29
CA LEU A 29 4.68 17.98 23.31
C LEU A 29 6.17 17.97 23.69
N ILE A 30 6.52 18.25 24.95
CA ILE A 30 7.93 18.26 25.40
C ILE A 30 8.60 16.88 25.24
N ILE A 31 7.89 15.78 25.52
CA ILE A 31 8.39 14.41 25.29
C ILE A 31 8.56 14.12 23.80
N ARG A 32 7.64 14.59 22.94
CA ARG A 32 7.77 14.51 21.47
C ARG A 32 8.96 15.33 20.94
N PHE A 33 9.22 16.51 21.51
CA PHE A 33 10.33 17.40 21.12
C PHE A 33 11.68 17.02 21.76
N SER A 34 11.73 16.04 22.67
CA SER A 34 12.98 15.60 23.33
C SER A 34 13.50 14.25 22.80
N ASN A 35 12.79 13.60 21.87
CA ASN A 35 13.21 12.34 21.26
C ASN A 35 13.99 12.60 19.94
N PRO A 36 15.32 12.45 19.90
CA PRO A 36 16.13 12.77 18.72
C PRO A 36 15.76 11.95 17.48
N LYS A 37 15.23 10.73 17.66
CA LYS A 37 14.76 9.90 16.54
C LYS A 37 13.54 10.47 15.82
N TYR A 38 12.74 11.30 16.48
CA TYR A 38 11.57 11.95 15.88
C TYR A 38 11.98 13.03 14.87
N PHE A 39 13.02 13.80 15.16
CA PHE A 39 13.55 14.81 14.24
C PHE A 39 14.25 14.17 13.05
N GLU A 40 15.03 13.11 13.28
CA GLU A 40 15.66 12.34 12.21
C GLU A 40 14.63 11.72 11.25
N GLU A 41 13.47 11.29 11.76
CA GLU A 41 12.36 10.82 10.93
C GLU A 41 11.66 11.96 10.15
N LEU A 42 11.51 13.14 10.75
CA LEU A 42 10.95 14.32 10.07
C LEU A 42 11.89 14.83 8.96
N GLU A 43 13.19 14.89 9.23
CA GLU A 43 14.21 15.27 8.24
C GLU A 43 14.26 14.27 7.10
N ARG A 44 14.16 12.97 7.39
CA ARG A 44 14.08 11.91 6.37
C ARG A 44 12.82 12.01 5.52
N LYS A 45 11.66 12.25 6.13
CA LYS A 45 10.38 12.44 5.41
C LYS A 45 10.40 13.71 4.56
N GLN A 46 11.07 14.77 5.02
CA GLN A 46 11.25 15.99 4.25
C GLN A 46 12.23 15.76 3.08
N ALA A 47 13.36 15.11 3.33
CA ALA A 47 14.33 14.74 2.30
C ALA A 47 13.73 13.79 1.24
N GLU A 48 12.86 12.85 1.65
CA GLU A 48 12.12 11.99 0.73
C GLU A 48 11.14 12.81 -0.13
N LYS A 49 10.36 13.71 0.47
CA LYS A 49 9.48 14.63 -0.29
C LYS A 49 10.25 15.52 -1.27
N ASP A 50 11.38 16.05 -0.84
CA ASP A 50 12.23 16.91 -1.68
C ASP A 50 12.87 16.09 -2.82
N SER A 51 13.24 14.83 -2.56
CA SER A 51 13.72 13.89 -3.57
C SER A 51 12.63 13.51 -4.57
N LEU A 52 11.40 13.31 -4.11
CA LEU A 52 10.24 13.00 -4.96
C LEU A 52 9.85 14.20 -5.81
N ALA A 53 9.85 15.41 -5.26
CA ALA A 53 9.62 16.65 -6.02
C ALA A 53 10.72 16.88 -7.06
N LYS A 54 11.97 16.52 -6.75
CA LYS A 54 13.08 16.57 -7.70
C LYS A 54 12.93 15.52 -8.80
N ILE A 55 12.52 14.30 -8.47
CA ILE A 55 12.21 13.24 -9.46
C ILE A 55 11.03 13.66 -10.32
N GLU A 56 9.97 14.23 -9.75
CA GLU A 56 8.80 14.72 -10.48
C GLU A 56 9.19 15.83 -11.45
N ASN A 57 10.03 16.78 -11.03
CA ASN A 57 10.56 17.83 -11.90
C ASN A 57 11.49 17.27 -12.99
N LEU A 58 12.33 16.28 -12.67
CA LEU A 58 13.14 15.56 -13.65
C LEU A 58 12.28 14.72 -14.61
N THR A 59 11.13 14.23 -14.16
CA THR A 59 10.18 13.44 -14.97
C THR A 59 9.35 14.37 -15.87
N LYS A 60 9.05 15.59 -15.42
CA LYS A 60 8.44 16.64 -16.26
C LYS A 60 9.43 17.25 -17.26
N GLN A 61 10.71 17.33 -16.92
CA GLN A 61 11.77 17.79 -17.83
C GLN A 61 12.22 16.70 -18.82
N ASN A 62 12.09 15.43 -18.45
CA ASN A 62 12.35 14.27 -19.32
C ASN A 62 11.05 13.58 -19.74
N GLU A 63 9.90 14.25 -19.66
CA GLU A 63 8.66 13.75 -20.23
C GLU A 63 8.98 13.59 -21.72
N PRO A 64 9.01 12.35 -22.25
CA PRO A 64 9.42 12.15 -23.61
C PRO A 64 8.48 12.98 -24.46
N ASP A 65 9.05 13.94 -25.18
CA ASP A 65 8.36 14.70 -26.20
C ASP A 65 7.57 13.66 -27.00
N SER A 66 6.25 13.69 -26.93
CA SER A 66 5.38 12.69 -27.59
C SER A 66 5.56 12.67 -29.12
N LYS A 67 6.46 13.52 -29.64
CA LYS A 67 6.92 13.66 -31.02
C LYS A 67 8.29 13.05 -31.34
N THR A 68 8.99 12.42 -30.39
CA THR A 68 10.13 11.51 -30.70
C THR A 68 9.76 10.03 -30.54
N LEU A 69 8.49 9.70 -30.77
CA LEU A 69 8.09 8.35 -31.17
C LEU A 69 8.78 8.01 -32.50
N ARG A 70 9.68 7.03 -32.42
CA ARG A 70 10.35 6.32 -33.53
C ARG A 70 9.46 6.30 -34.79
N LYS A 71 9.80 7.11 -35.80
CA LYS A 71 9.05 7.19 -37.07
C LYS A 71 9.15 5.93 -37.94
N ASP A 72 9.93 4.92 -37.53
CA ASP A 72 10.26 3.77 -38.37
C ASP A 72 9.89 2.42 -37.70
N VAL A 73 8.95 2.40 -36.75
CA VAL A 73 8.51 1.12 -36.16
C VAL A 73 7.50 0.47 -37.10
N ASN A 74 7.93 -0.63 -37.74
CA ASN A 74 7.07 -1.47 -38.56
C ASN A 74 5.82 -1.89 -37.76
N PRO A 75 4.59 -1.60 -38.24
CA PRO A 75 3.34 -2.03 -37.61
C PRO A 75 3.31 -3.51 -37.22
N GLU A 76 3.90 -4.38 -38.03
CA GLU A 76 3.94 -5.82 -37.76
C GLU A 76 4.87 -6.18 -36.60
N SER A 77 5.96 -5.46 -36.39
CA SER A 77 6.87 -5.74 -35.26
C SER A 77 6.22 -5.42 -33.92
N ILE A 78 5.39 -4.37 -33.86
CA ILE A 78 4.62 -4.01 -32.66
C ILE A 78 3.61 -5.11 -32.31
N LYS A 79 2.92 -5.66 -33.31
CA LYS A 79 1.97 -6.76 -33.09
C LYS A 79 2.66 -8.03 -32.63
N ILE A 80 3.81 -8.37 -33.22
CA ILE A 80 4.60 -9.54 -32.83
C ILE A 80 5.07 -9.40 -31.38
N ASP A 81 5.60 -8.25 -31.00
CA ASP A 81 5.99 -7.97 -29.61
C ASP A 81 4.80 -8.14 -28.64
N PHE A 82 3.64 -7.60 -28.99
CA PHE A 82 2.44 -7.74 -28.17
C PHE A 82 1.94 -9.19 -28.06
N LYS A 83 1.97 -9.96 -29.15
CA LYS A 83 1.66 -11.40 -29.16
C LYS A 83 2.63 -12.18 -28.26
N ASN A 84 3.92 -11.83 -28.28
CA ASN A 84 4.91 -12.45 -27.40
C ASN A 84 4.59 -12.19 -25.92
N LYS A 85 4.22 -10.96 -25.56
CA LYS A 85 3.77 -10.61 -24.19
C LYS A 85 2.54 -11.41 -23.76
N ILE A 86 1.57 -11.61 -24.67
CA ILE A 86 0.43 -12.51 -24.41
C ILE A 86 0.92 -13.94 -24.14
N GLY A 87 1.89 -14.43 -24.92
CA GLY A 87 2.54 -15.72 -24.73
C GLY A 87 3.20 -15.87 -23.35
N GLU A 88 3.95 -14.86 -22.90
CA GLU A 88 4.57 -14.81 -21.57
C GLU A 88 3.51 -14.88 -20.46
N LEU A 89 2.43 -14.09 -20.58
CA LEU A 89 1.33 -14.12 -19.62
C LEU A 89 0.65 -15.50 -19.56
N LYS A 90 0.54 -16.22 -20.69
CA LYS A 90 0.03 -17.61 -20.71
C LYS A 90 0.95 -18.55 -19.93
N THR A 91 2.26 -18.34 -19.94
CA THR A 91 3.21 -19.07 -19.11
C THR A 91 2.94 -18.81 -17.62
N TYR A 92 2.73 -17.56 -17.22
CA TYR A 92 2.42 -17.19 -15.82
C TYR A 92 1.04 -17.63 -15.32
N LEU A 93 0.18 -18.19 -16.18
CA LEU A 93 -1.01 -18.92 -15.73
C LEU A 93 -0.66 -20.29 -15.11
N LYS A 94 0.50 -20.85 -15.47
CA LYS A 94 0.95 -22.18 -15.04
C LYS A 94 2.12 -22.09 -14.08
N GLU A 95 2.99 -21.13 -14.30
CA GLU A 95 4.21 -20.92 -13.54
C GLU A 95 4.05 -19.75 -12.55
N ASP A 96 5.05 -19.53 -11.70
CA ASP A 96 5.11 -18.39 -10.81
C ASP A 96 5.80 -17.21 -11.51
N LEU A 97 5.49 -15.99 -11.10
CA LEU A 97 6.22 -14.83 -11.58
C LEU A 97 7.71 -14.94 -11.20
N PRO A 98 8.62 -14.48 -12.07
CA PRO A 98 10.06 -14.47 -11.80
C PRO A 98 10.39 -13.81 -10.46
N ASN A 99 11.51 -14.22 -9.87
CA ASN A 99 12.01 -13.69 -8.60
C ASN A 99 10.94 -13.75 -7.49
N SER A 100 10.41 -14.96 -7.25
CA SER A 100 9.30 -15.19 -6.32
C SER A 100 9.53 -14.67 -4.90
N ASN A 101 10.78 -14.49 -4.52
CA ASN A 101 11.18 -14.06 -3.18
C ASN A 101 11.11 -12.53 -3.01
N ASN A 102 10.80 -11.74 -4.04
CA ASN A 102 10.60 -10.30 -3.95
C ASN A 102 9.18 -9.88 -4.41
N PRO A 103 8.21 -9.80 -3.47
CA PRO A 103 6.82 -9.43 -3.77
C PRO A 103 6.66 -8.08 -4.47
N SER A 104 7.46 -7.07 -4.11
CA SER A 104 7.39 -5.74 -4.72
C SER A 104 7.78 -5.78 -6.20
N TYR A 105 8.81 -6.55 -6.52
CA TYR A 105 9.26 -6.76 -7.90
C TYR A 105 8.21 -7.53 -8.72
N GLN A 106 7.53 -8.52 -8.12
CA GLN A 106 6.45 -9.23 -8.80
C GLN A 106 5.27 -8.31 -9.16
N VAL A 107 4.94 -7.35 -8.30
CA VAL A 107 3.93 -6.33 -8.62
C VAL A 107 4.41 -5.42 -9.76
N GLU A 108 5.68 -5.01 -9.75
CA GLU A 108 6.26 -4.19 -10.83
C GLU A 108 6.23 -4.89 -12.19
N ILE A 109 6.43 -6.22 -12.23
CA ILE A 109 6.25 -7.01 -13.46
C ILE A 109 4.82 -6.87 -13.98
N LEU A 110 3.81 -7.00 -13.11
CA LEU A 110 2.39 -6.87 -13.50
C LEU A 110 2.06 -5.44 -13.97
N ASP A 111 2.60 -4.43 -13.31
CA ASP A 111 2.42 -3.03 -13.69
C ASP A 111 3.05 -2.73 -15.06
N LYS A 112 4.22 -3.33 -15.35
CA LYS A 112 4.85 -3.24 -16.67
C LYS A 112 3.96 -3.83 -17.77
N TYR A 113 3.37 -5.00 -17.56
CA TYR A 113 2.41 -5.58 -18.51
C TYR A 113 1.18 -4.69 -18.70
N LYS A 114 0.66 -4.06 -17.64
CA LYS A 114 -0.44 -3.09 -17.77
C LYS A 114 -0.02 -1.88 -18.62
N TYR A 115 1.20 -1.38 -18.45
CA TYR A 115 1.76 -0.30 -19.27
C TYR A 115 1.92 -0.71 -20.74
N ASP A 116 2.38 -1.93 -21.00
CA ASP A 116 2.49 -2.49 -22.36
C ASP A 116 1.11 -2.55 -23.05
N TYR A 117 0.07 -2.94 -22.32
CA TYR A 117 -1.31 -2.89 -22.82
C TYR A 117 -1.76 -1.48 -23.19
N ILE A 118 -1.51 -0.49 -22.32
CA ILE A 118 -1.90 0.91 -22.57
C ILE A 118 -1.17 1.42 -23.81
N THR A 119 0.14 1.18 -23.90
CA THR A 119 0.96 1.59 -25.05
C THR A 119 0.43 0.96 -26.35
N PHE A 120 0.12 -0.34 -26.34
CA PHE A 120 -0.45 -1.01 -27.51
C PHE A 120 -1.84 -0.46 -27.87
N LYS A 121 -2.71 -0.24 -26.88
CA LYS A 121 -4.06 0.31 -27.06
C LYS A 121 -4.04 1.67 -27.76
N TYR A 122 -3.14 2.56 -27.37
CA TYR A 122 -3.05 3.92 -27.92
C TYR A 122 -2.10 4.07 -29.12
N SER A 123 -1.48 2.98 -29.59
CA SER A 123 -0.70 3.00 -30.84
C SER A 123 -1.55 3.40 -32.06
N GLU A 124 -0.95 4.09 -33.04
CA GLU A 124 -1.63 4.54 -34.28
C GLU A 124 -1.97 3.39 -35.27
N LEU A 125 -1.83 2.14 -34.83
CA LEU A 125 -2.17 0.95 -35.61
C LEU A 125 -3.68 0.91 -35.90
N LYS A 126 -4.05 1.03 -37.18
CA LYS A 126 -5.41 0.76 -37.67
C LYS A 126 -5.50 -0.68 -38.13
N ASP A 127 -5.97 -1.55 -37.25
CA ASP A 127 -6.09 -2.99 -37.52
C ASP A 127 -7.26 -3.62 -36.75
N ASN A 128 -8.10 -4.36 -37.47
CA ASN A 128 -9.21 -5.12 -36.90
C ASN A 128 -8.74 -6.25 -35.95
N GLU A 129 -7.50 -6.71 -36.07
CA GLU A 129 -6.90 -7.70 -35.16
C GLU A 129 -6.52 -7.08 -33.80
N LYS A 130 -6.23 -5.76 -33.75
CA LYS A 130 -5.80 -5.05 -32.55
C LYS A 130 -6.77 -5.24 -31.39
N ASP A 131 -8.06 -5.07 -31.64
CA ASP A 131 -9.09 -5.21 -30.62
C ASP A 131 -9.19 -6.63 -30.07
N LYS A 132 -9.00 -7.64 -30.93
CA LYS A 132 -8.97 -9.05 -30.50
C LYS A 132 -7.78 -9.32 -29.59
N LEU A 133 -6.60 -8.82 -29.94
CA LEU A 133 -5.40 -8.95 -29.12
C LEU A 133 -5.54 -8.23 -27.78
N LEU A 134 -6.12 -7.02 -27.76
CA LEU A 134 -6.39 -6.28 -26.53
C LEU A 134 -7.35 -7.04 -25.60
N GLN A 135 -8.42 -7.64 -26.15
CA GLN A 135 -9.35 -8.46 -25.39
C GLN A 135 -8.70 -9.74 -24.85
N GLU A 136 -7.92 -10.43 -25.67
CA GLU A 136 -7.18 -11.63 -25.26
C GLU A 136 -6.20 -11.30 -24.13
N PHE A 137 -5.40 -10.23 -24.29
CA PHE A 137 -4.48 -9.75 -23.27
C PHE A 137 -5.19 -9.47 -21.96
N LYS A 138 -6.25 -8.64 -21.99
CA LYS A 138 -7.02 -8.27 -20.77
C LYS A 138 -7.54 -9.51 -20.05
N SER A 139 -8.12 -10.47 -20.79
CA SER A 139 -8.64 -11.72 -20.24
C SER A 139 -7.56 -12.56 -19.56
N ILE A 140 -6.40 -12.72 -20.19
CA ILE A 140 -5.30 -13.51 -19.65
C ILE A 140 -4.65 -12.79 -18.45
N PHE A 141 -4.38 -11.50 -18.56
CA PHE A 141 -3.77 -10.71 -17.50
C PHE A 141 -4.60 -10.76 -16.21
N ILE A 142 -5.92 -10.59 -16.30
CA ILE A 142 -6.82 -10.71 -15.13
C ILE A 142 -6.66 -12.08 -14.46
N LYS A 143 -6.61 -13.16 -15.24
CA LYS A 143 -6.41 -14.53 -14.71
C LYS A 143 -5.04 -14.70 -14.06
N VAL A 144 -3.99 -14.11 -14.63
CA VAL A 144 -2.65 -14.07 -14.03
C VAL A 144 -2.71 -13.34 -12.69
N CYS A 145 -3.28 -12.13 -12.62
CA CYS A 145 -3.39 -11.39 -11.36
C CYS A 145 -4.14 -12.19 -10.27
N VAL A 146 -5.32 -12.74 -10.58
CA VAL A 146 -6.11 -13.55 -9.64
C VAL A 146 -5.32 -14.77 -9.13
N ARG A 147 -4.50 -15.40 -9.97
CA ARG A 147 -3.64 -16.52 -9.56
C ARG A 147 -2.44 -16.06 -8.73
N GLN A 148 -1.80 -14.96 -9.09
CA GLN A 148 -0.49 -14.58 -8.58
C GLN A 148 -0.58 -13.76 -7.29
N PHE A 149 -1.55 -12.85 -7.13
CA PHE A 149 -1.64 -12.00 -5.93
C PHE A 149 -1.69 -12.78 -4.60
N PRO A 150 -2.46 -13.87 -4.45
CA PRO A 150 -2.42 -14.68 -3.23
C PRO A 150 -1.02 -15.27 -2.93
N LYS A 151 -0.23 -15.58 -3.96
CA LYS A 151 1.15 -16.07 -3.81
C LYS A 151 2.10 -14.94 -3.44
N ILE A 152 2.00 -13.79 -4.11
CA ILE A 152 2.76 -12.59 -3.79
C ILE A 152 2.56 -12.21 -2.31
N ARG A 153 1.31 -12.22 -1.81
CA ARG A 153 0.99 -11.97 -0.39
C ARG A 153 1.58 -13.01 0.56
N THR A 154 1.58 -14.29 0.14
CA THR A 154 2.22 -15.37 0.91
C THR A 154 3.72 -15.14 1.04
N ASN A 155 4.38 -14.79 -0.07
CA ASN A 155 5.81 -14.53 -0.09
C ASN A 155 6.17 -13.30 0.75
N TYR A 156 5.33 -12.25 0.71
CA TYR A 156 5.50 -11.09 1.59
C TYR A 156 5.48 -11.47 3.06
N VAL A 157 4.49 -12.26 3.48
CA VAL A 157 4.39 -12.75 4.87
C VAL A 157 5.61 -13.58 5.24
N ASN A 158 5.99 -14.56 4.42
CA ASN A 158 7.17 -15.39 4.68
C ASN A 158 8.46 -14.57 4.82
N ASN A 159 8.60 -13.49 4.05
CA ASN A 159 9.78 -12.63 4.09
C ASN A 159 9.88 -11.82 5.39
N VAL A 160 8.76 -11.36 5.94
CA VAL A 160 8.75 -10.47 7.12
C VAL A 160 8.48 -11.22 8.44
N GLU A 161 8.05 -12.48 8.36
CA GLU A 161 7.67 -13.29 9.53
C GLU A 161 8.80 -13.39 10.55
N ASN A 162 10.01 -13.69 10.12
CA ASN A 162 11.16 -13.85 11.03
C ASN A 162 11.52 -12.55 11.76
N ASP A 163 11.38 -11.39 11.11
CA ASP A 163 11.68 -10.10 11.74
C ASP A 163 10.59 -9.68 12.71
N LEU A 164 9.33 -10.00 12.41
CA LEU A 164 8.21 -9.74 13.31
C LEU A 164 8.20 -10.70 14.51
N TRP A 165 8.61 -11.95 14.31
CA TRP A 165 8.74 -12.93 15.38
C TRP A 165 9.73 -12.46 16.47
N LYS A 166 10.86 -11.85 16.08
CA LYS A 166 11.83 -11.23 17.02
C LYS A 166 11.19 -10.16 17.92
N ASN A 167 10.08 -9.58 17.50
CA ASN A 167 9.33 -8.56 18.22
C ASN A 167 8.07 -9.13 18.91
N ASN A 168 7.97 -10.46 19.05
CA ASN A 168 6.80 -11.17 19.60
C ASN A 168 5.50 -10.87 18.83
N ILE A 169 5.60 -10.72 17.51
CA ILE A 169 4.48 -10.53 16.62
C ILE A 169 4.37 -11.75 15.70
N THR A 170 3.23 -12.42 15.76
CA THR A 170 2.85 -13.46 14.80
C THR A 170 2.00 -12.84 13.70
N ILE A 171 2.21 -13.27 12.46
CA ILE A 171 1.40 -12.84 11.32
C ILE A 171 0.68 -14.01 10.67
N LYS A 172 -0.55 -13.77 10.20
CA LYS A 172 -1.37 -14.79 9.53
C LYS A 172 -2.11 -14.20 8.34
N LEU A 173 -2.22 -14.98 7.28
CA LEU A 173 -3.09 -14.67 6.15
C LEU A 173 -4.48 -15.29 6.37
N ARG A 174 -5.53 -14.53 6.05
CA ARG A 174 -6.93 -14.97 6.10
C ARG A 174 -7.65 -14.58 4.81
N GLY A 175 -8.88 -15.07 4.68
CA GLY A 175 -9.70 -14.92 3.48
C GLY A 175 -9.37 -15.97 2.42
N SER A 176 -10.33 -16.26 1.54
CA SER A 176 -10.16 -17.25 0.47
C SER A 176 -9.03 -16.88 -0.49
N ASN A 177 -8.77 -15.57 -0.67
CA ASN A 177 -7.75 -15.03 -1.55
C ASN A 177 -6.49 -14.58 -0.80
N LYS A 178 -6.37 -14.92 0.49
CA LYS A 178 -5.28 -14.47 1.38
C LYS A 178 -5.13 -12.94 1.42
N ASP A 179 -6.24 -12.22 1.29
CA ASP A 179 -6.32 -10.76 1.16
C ASP A 179 -6.59 -10.04 2.49
N ILE A 180 -6.58 -10.78 3.60
CA ILE A 180 -6.64 -10.24 4.96
C ILE A 180 -5.33 -10.59 5.67
N LEU A 181 -4.60 -9.57 6.13
CA LEU A 181 -3.40 -9.75 6.93
C LEU A 181 -3.74 -9.55 8.41
N ARG A 182 -3.34 -10.50 9.25
CA ARG A 182 -3.58 -10.44 10.70
C ARG A 182 -2.25 -10.38 11.43
N PHE A 183 -2.09 -9.38 12.29
CA PHE A 183 -1.01 -9.28 13.26
C PHE A 183 -1.52 -9.66 14.65
N ILE A 184 -0.76 -10.48 15.36
CA ILE A 184 -1.06 -10.96 16.71
C ILE A 184 0.15 -10.68 17.58
N GLY A 185 -0.03 -9.99 18.70
CA GLY A 185 1.07 -9.76 19.65
C GLY A 185 0.67 -8.78 20.75
N GLY A 186 1.21 -8.97 21.96
CA GLY A 186 0.83 -8.19 23.14
C GLY A 186 0.99 -6.67 22.97
N ILE A 187 1.90 -6.23 22.09
CA ILE A 187 2.08 -4.81 21.76
C ILE A 187 0.79 -4.15 21.22
N PHE A 188 -0.10 -4.92 20.60
CA PHE A 188 -1.33 -4.41 20.02
C PHE A 188 -2.45 -4.23 21.06
N ALA A 189 -2.22 -4.52 22.34
CA ALA A 189 -3.11 -4.05 23.41
C ALA A 189 -3.21 -2.50 23.39
N ASN A 190 -2.15 -1.80 22.99
CA ASN A 190 -2.13 -0.35 22.86
C ASN A 190 -2.61 0.12 21.47
N ASN A 191 -3.63 0.99 21.44
CA ASN A 191 -4.19 1.55 20.20
C ASN A 191 -3.19 2.39 19.40
N LYS A 192 -2.23 3.05 20.05
CA LYS A 192 -1.18 3.82 19.36
C LYS A 192 -0.33 2.89 18.47
N ASN A 193 0.08 1.73 18.99
CA ASN A 193 0.89 0.77 18.26
C ASN A 193 0.15 0.22 17.03
N LYS A 194 -1.17 0.02 17.13
CA LYS A 194 -2.01 -0.37 15.99
C LYS A 194 -1.99 0.72 14.89
N SER A 195 -2.19 1.99 15.28
CA SER A 195 -2.17 3.13 14.34
C SER A 195 -0.81 3.32 13.67
N ASP A 196 0.26 3.34 14.46
CA ASP A 196 1.63 3.52 13.94
C ASP A 196 2.01 2.41 12.95
N MET A 197 1.68 1.15 13.28
CA MET A 197 1.92 0.02 12.40
C MET A 197 1.10 0.14 11.11
N GLN A 198 -0.18 0.50 11.22
CA GLN A 198 -1.05 0.68 10.05
C GLN A 198 -0.53 1.77 9.12
N GLU A 199 -0.11 2.92 9.65
CA GLU A 199 0.48 4.01 8.87
C GLU A 199 1.74 3.53 8.14
N THR A 200 2.58 2.77 8.81
CA THR A 200 3.84 2.23 8.25
C THR A 200 3.59 1.28 7.09
N ILE A 201 2.61 0.38 7.20
CA ILE A 201 2.39 -0.67 6.18
C ILE A 201 1.33 -0.31 5.13
N SER A 202 0.61 0.81 5.28
CA SER A 202 -0.54 1.13 4.43
C SER A 202 -0.21 1.10 2.94
N SER A 203 0.94 1.65 2.55
CA SER A 203 1.37 1.70 1.14
C SER A 203 1.61 0.31 0.56
N ILE A 204 2.34 -0.56 1.29
CA ILE A 204 2.60 -1.92 0.82
C ILE A 204 1.34 -2.78 0.83
N MET A 205 0.43 -2.58 1.79
CA MET A 205 -0.86 -3.28 1.81
C MET A 205 -1.71 -2.96 0.59
N ASP A 206 -1.71 -1.69 0.17
CA ASP A 206 -2.40 -1.26 -1.04
C ASP A 206 -1.76 -1.86 -2.31
N LYS A 207 -0.43 -1.75 -2.45
CA LYS A 207 0.34 -2.32 -3.57
C LYS A 207 0.14 -3.84 -3.72
N LEU A 208 0.08 -4.56 -2.60
CA LEU A 208 -0.17 -6.01 -2.56
C LEU A 208 -1.66 -6.38 -2.61
N ARG A 209 -2.54 -5.38 -2.81
CA ARG A 209 -3.99 -5.54 -2.92
C ARG A 209 -4.65 -6.23 -1.73
N PHE A 210 -4.09 -6.10 -0.53
CA PHE A 210 -4.80 -6.53 0.68
C PHE A 210 -6.10 -5.73 0.83
N LYS A 211 -7.14 -6.34 1.39
CA LYS A 211 -8.44 -5.71 1.65
C LYS A 211 -8.62 -5.29 3.09
N ARG A 212 -7.90 -5.93 4.01
CA ARG A 212 -8.02 -5.67 5.43
C ARG A 212 -6.73 -6.02 6.16
N VAL A 213 -6.42 -5.22 7.17
CA VAL A 213 -5.45 -5.56 8.21
C VAL A 213 -6.16 -5.69 9.54
N GLU A 214 -5.83 -6.73 10.31
CA GLU A 214 -6.39 -7.03 11.63
C GLU A 214 -5.28 -7.01 12.69
N TYR A 215 -5.57 -6.47 13.87
CA TYR A 215 -4.65 -6.37 15.00
C TYR A 215 -5.26 -7.01 16.25
N LEU A 216 -4.62 -8.07 16.74
CA LEU A 216 -5.00 -8.79 17.95
C LEU A 216 -3.89 -8.68 18.99
N TRP A 217 -4.23 -8.51 20.26
CA TRP A 217 -3.24 -8.60 21.34
C TRP A 217 -2.91 -10.06 21.69
N TYR A 218 -3.85 -10.98 21.47
CA TYR A 218 -3.72 -12.42 21.71
C TYR A 218 -4.50 -13.24 20.68
N GLU A 219 -4.05 -14.48 20.42
CA GLU A 219 -4.56 -15.31 19.32
C GLU A 219 -6.03 -15.72 19.48
N TYR A 220 -6.49 -15.92 20.72
CA TYR A 220 -7.87 -16.32 21.02
C TYR A 220 -8.74 -15.13 21.45
N ASP A 221 -8.32 -13.89 21.17
CA ASP A 221 -9.19 -12.74 21.40
C ASP A 221 -10.32 -12.70 20.36
N ASP A 222 -11.55 -12.61 20.85
CA ASP A 222 -12.75 -12.46 20.02
C ASP A 222 -12.90 -11.02 19.51
N SER A 223 -12.23 -10.06 20.15
CA SER A 223 -12.21 -8.65 19.76
C SER A 223 -10.93 -8.31 19.00
N PHE A 224 -11.05 -7.48 17.97
CA PHE A 224 -9.88 -6.97 17.25
C PHE A 224 -10.19 -5.64 16.59
N THR A 225 -9.14 -4.83 16.43
CA THR A 225 -9.21 -3.64 15.58
C THR A 225 -8.84 -4.04 14.17
N TYR A 226 -9.54 -3.50 13.17
CA TYR A 226 -9.19 -3.71 11.78
C TYR A 226 -9.24 -2.41 11.00
N TYR A 227 -8.48 -2.39 9.91
CA TYR A 227 -8.47 -1.32 8.93
C TYR A 227 -8.80 -1.91 7.56
N SER A 228 -9.80 -1.32 6.90
CA SER A 228 -10.10 -1.62 5.51
C SER A 228 -9.10 -0.92 4.61
N ILE A 229 -8.61 -1.62 3.60
CA ILE A 229 -7.68 -1.10 2.61
C ILE A 229 -8.45 -0.92 1.30
N SER A 230 -8.48 0.30 0.77
CA SER A 230 -9.20 0.66 -0.45
C SER A 230 -8.45 0.25 -1.73
N SER A 231 -7.87 -0.94 -1.74
CA SER A 231 -7.07 -1.43 -2.86
C SER A 231 -7.90 -1.98 -4.01
N LEU A 232 -7.28 -2.10 -5.18
CA LEU A 232 -7.88 -2.71 -6.37
C LEU A 232 -8.15 -4.20 -6.18
N LYS A 233 -9.21 -4.75 -6.78
CA LYS A 233 -9.45 -6.20 -6.80
C LYS A 233 -8.36 -6.90 -7.60
N ASP A 234 -8.06 -8.16 -7.31
CA ASP A 234 -7.09 -8.94 -8.10
C ASP A 234 -7.54 -9.07 -9.57
N SER A 235 -8.84 -9.05 -9.82
CA SER A 235 -9.43 -9.05 -11.16
C SER A 235 -9.57 -7.68 -11.82
N TYR A 236 -9.14 -6.61 -11.16
CA TYR A 236 -9.25 -5.25 -11.69
C TYR A 236 -8.17 -4.96 -12.74
N PHE A 237 -8.57 -4.34 -13.84
CA PHE A 237 -7.71 -4.08 -15.00
C PHE A 237 -7.80 -2.64 -15.53
N ASP A 238 -8.95 -2.00 -15.42
CA ASP A 238 -9.22 -0.69 -16.04
C ASP A 238 -8.44 0.48 -15.41
#